data_AF-A0A1Z8L4I3-F1
#
_entry.id   AF-A0A1Z8L4I3-F1
#
_cell.length_a   1.000
_cell.length_b   1.000
_cell.length_c   1.000
_cell.angle_alpha   90.00
_cell.angle_beta   90.00
_cell.angle_gamma   90.00
#
_symmetry.space_group_name_H-M   'P 1'
#
loop_
_entity.id
_entity.type
_entity.pdbx_description
1 polymer ?
#
loop_
_entity_poly.entity_id
_entity_poly.type
_entity_poly.pdbx_seq_one_letter_code
_entity_poly.pdbx_strand_id
1 'polypeptide(L)'
;MRFLTFFVIFIITTNESNAGSWCKAIYNKDISEGEINKQIKKCRNSDNFFLAIHSYYQNSGHLVNSFIAEYCDLRKQIITTNPRDGDPYFTVVCEFRRNSLRK
;
A
#
# COMPACT_ATOMS: atom_id res chain seq x y z
N MET A 1 -14.21 -27.42 35.21
CA MET A 1 -12.99 -27.73 34.42
C MET A 1 -13.23 -27.82 32.91
N ARG A 2 -14.29 -28.49 32.42
CA ARG A 2 -14.58 -28.63 30.97
C ARG A 2 -14.77 -27.31 30.18
N PHE A 3 -15.37 -26.29 30.79
CA PHE A 3 -15.55 -24.98 30.13
C PHE A 3 -14.24 -24.23 29.91
N LEU A 4 -13.28 -24.36 30.84
CA LEU A 4 -11.97 -23.71 30.73
C LEU A 4 -11.17 -24.29 29.55
N THR A 5 -11.31 -25.60 29.32
CA THR A 5 -10.65 -26.32 28.23
C THR A 5 -11.15 -25.85 26.86
N PHE A 6 -12.47 -25.63 26.72
CA PHE A 6 -13.05 -25.07 25.49
C PHE A 6 -12.58 -23.64 25.22
N PHE A 7 -12.46 -22.81 26.26
CA PHE A 7 -12.03 -21.42 26.12
C PHE A 7 -10.56 -21.31 25.67
N VAL A 8 -9.69 -22.18 26.19
CA VAL A 8 -8.28 -22.24 25.78
C VAL A 8 -8.13 -22.71 24.32
N ILE A 9 -8.94 -23.69 23.88
CA ILE A 9 -8.94 -24.15 22.48
C ILE A 9 -9.41 -23.05 21.53
N PHE A 10 -10.41 -22.25 21.92
CA PHE A 10 -10.93 -21.16 21.09
C PHE A 10 -9.90 -20.07 20.85
N ILE A 11 -9.11 -19.70 21.88
CA ILE A 11 -8.05 -18.67 21.77
C ILE A 11 -6.89 -19.13 20.87
N ILE A 12 -6.59 -20.43 20.81
CA ILE A 12 -5.55 -20.97 19.92
C ILE A 12 -5.98 -20.96 18.45
N THR A 13 -7.30 -20.97 18.17
CA THR A 13 -7.82 -20.98 16.78
C THR A 13 -7.91 -19.60 16.13
N THR A 14 -7.83 -18.51 16.90
CA THR A 14 -7.74 -17.16 16.35
C THR A 14 -6.29 -16.84 16.00
N ASN A 15 -5.77 -17.52 14.98
CA ASN A 15 -4.57 -17.03 14.31
C ASN A 15 -4.94 -15.71 13.65
N GLU A 16 -4.35 -14.62 14.11
CA GLU A 16 -4.46 -13.33 13.46
C GLU A 16 -4.13 -13.51 11.98
N SER A 17 -5.11 -13.27 11.12
CA SER A 17 -4.85 -13.12 9.69
C SER A 17 -4.00 -11.86 9.55
N ASN A 18 -2.68 -12.03 9.53
CA ASN A 18 -1.75 -10.96 9.24
C ASN A 18 -2.00 -10.51 7.81
N ALA A 19 -2.94 -9.56 7.63
CA ALA A 19 -2.98 -8.77 6.42
C ALA A 19 -1.64 -8.04 6.34
N GLY A 20 -0.92 -8.21 5.23
CA GLY A 20 0.35 -7.52 5.04
C GLY A 20 0.20 -6.01 5.34
N SER A 21 1.18 -5.44 6.00
CA SER A 21 1.25 -4.03 6.36
C SER A 21 0.93 -3.12 5.17
N TRP A 22 0.05 -2.14 5.36
CA TRP A 22 -0.34 -1.19 4.31
C TRP A 22 0.30 0.17 4.55
N CYS A 23 0.83 0.78 3.50
CA CYS A 23 1.17 2.20 3.50
C CYS A 23 0.32 2.96 2.48
N LYS A 24 -0.13 4.14 2.88
CA LYS A 24 -0.93 5.05 2.06
C LYS A 24 -0.24 6.40 2.01
N ALA A 25 0.02 6.89 0.80
CA ALA A 25 0.53 8.23 0.55
C ALA A 25 -0.39 8.97 -0.44
N ILE A 26 -0.79 10.19 -0.09
CA ILE A 26 -1.59 11.06 -0.96
C ILE A 26 -0.89 12.41 -1.07
N TYR A 27 -0.54 12.80 -2.30
CA TYR A 27 0.04 14.09 -2.63
C TYR A 27 -1.02 14.97 -3.30
N ASN A 28 -1.68 15.77 -2.46
CA ASN A 28 -2.64 16.79 -2.87
C ASN A 28 -1.94 18.14 -3.03
N LYS A 29 -2.53 19.09 -3.77
CA LYS A 29 -1.92 20.35 -4.24
C LYS A 29 -1.13 21.16 -3.20
N ASP A 30 -1.50 21.06 -1.93
CA ASP A 30 -0.98 21.88 -0.83
C ASP A 30 0.20 21.23 -0.07
N ILE A 31 0.77 20.13 -0.59
CA ILE A 31 1.90 19.43 0.03
C ILE A 31 3.23 19.91 -0.57
N SER A 32 4.20 20.21 0.29
CA SER A 32 5.56 20.58 -0.12
C SER A 32 6.38 19.35 -0.53
N GLU A 33 7.33 19.52 -1.45
CA GLU A 33 8.20 18.43 -1.94
C GLU A 33 8.96 17.70 -0.81
N GLY A 34 9.37 18.42 0.23
CA GLY A 34 10.05 17.82 1.40
C GLY A 34 9.16 16.86 2.20
N GLU A 35 7.86 17.13 2.26
CA GLU A 35 6.88 16.29 2.96
C GLU A 35 6.55 15.02 2.15
N ILE A 36 6.60 15.10 0.81
CA ILE A 36 6.45 13.94 -0.09
C ILE A 36 7.47 12.85 0.29
N ASN A 37 8.76 13.20 0.25
CA ASN A 37 9.84 12.27 0.57
C ASN A 37 9.75 11.70 1.99
N LYS A 38 9.29 12.51 2.96
CA LYS A 38 9.12 12.06 4.35
C LYS A 38 8.03 10.99 4.46
N GLN A 39 6.93 11.13 3.73
CA GLN A 39 5.84 10.14 3.76
C GLN A 39 6.22 8.86 3.01
N ILE A 40 6.86 8.96 1.86
CA ILE A 40 7.35 7.80 1.10
C ILE A 40 8.36 6.97 1.91
N LYS A 41 9.29 7.62 2.62
CA LYS A 41 10.28 6.89 3.44
C LYS A 41 9.64 5.99 4.50
N LYS A 42 8.45 6.34 4.99
CA LYS A 42 7.69 5.49 5.93
C LYS A 42 7.11 4.24 5.25
N CYS A 43 6.91 4.26 3.93
CA CYS A 43 6.33 3.16 3.17
C CYS A 43 7.32 2.09 2.73
N ARG A 44 8.64 2.28 2.92
CA ARG A 44 9.68 1.39 2.40
C ARG A 44 9.55 -0.08 2.84
N ASN A 45 9.02 -0.29 4.04
CA ASN A 45 8.88 -1.63 4.64
C ASN A 45 7.44 -2.14 4.61
N SER A 46 6.54 -1.49 3.85
CA SER A 46 5.15 -1.94 3.76
C SER A 46 4.97 -3.06 2.74
N ASP A 47 4.14 -4.01 3.11
CA ASP A 47 3.79 -5.13 2.26
C ASP A 47 2.95 -4.66 1.06
N ASN A 48 1.98 -3.80 1.32
CA ASN A 48 1.11 -3.20 0.33
C ASN A 48 1.27 -1.68 0.33
N PHE A 49 1.28 -1.07 -0.85
CA PHE A 49 1.53 0.35 -1.03
C PHE A 49 0.45 0.99 -1.91
N PHE A 50 -0.17 2.04 -1.40
CA PHE A 50 -1.08 2.91 -2.14
C PHE A 50 -0.45 4.30 -2.28
N LEU A 51 -0.47 4.82 -3.48
CA LEU A 51 -0.01 6.17 -3.79
C LEU A 51 -1.00 6.88 -4.71
N ALA A 52 -1.33 8.13 -4.37
CA ALA A 52 -2.05 9.04 -5.25
C ALA A 52 -1.29 10.36 -5.37
N ILE A 53 -1.01 10.80 -6.60
CA ILE A 53 -0.33 12.07 -6.89
C ILE A 53 -1.24 12.93 -7.75
N HIS A 54 -1.58 14.12 -7.27
CA HIS A 54 -2.37 15.05 -8.05
C HIS A 54 -1.61 15.46 -9.32
N SER A 55 -2.31 15.51 -10.46
CA SER A 55 -1.79 15.97 -11.75
C SER A 55 -1.31 17.43 -11.79
N TYR A 56 -1.53 18.18 -10.70
CA TYR A 56 -1.08 19.56 -10.53
C TYR A 56 0.45 19.65 -10.45
N TYR A 57 1.09 18.63 -9.87
CA TYR A 57 2.54 18.57 -9.77
C TYR A 57 3.17 18.33 -11.14
N GLN A 58 4.15 19.17 -11.48
CA GLN A 58 4.97 18.98 -12.66
C GLN A 58 5.63 17.60 -12.58
N ASN A 59 5.58 16.85 -13.69
CA ASN A 59 6.13 15.49 -13.77
C ASN A 59 5.49 14.45 -12.83
N SER A 60 4.27 14.69 -12.32
CA SER A 60 3.51 13.74 -11.47
C SER A 60 3.47 12.31 -12.02
N GLY A 61 3.27 12.12 -13.32
CA GLY A 61 3.32 10.80 -13.95
C GLY A 61 4.72 10.14 -13.89
N HIS A 62 5.79 10.90 -14.10
CA HIS A 62 7.16 10.39 -13.96
C HIS A 62 7.47 10.03 -12.50
N LEU A 63 7.04 10.85 -11.55
CA LEU A 63 7.18 10.57 -10.12
C LEU A 63 6.50 9.26 -9.74
N VAL A 64 5.27 9.03 -10.21
CA VAL A 64 4.58 7.75 -9.99
C VAL A 64 5.39 6.58 -10.54
N ASN A 65 5.92 6.69 -11.76
CA ASN A 65 6.75 5.62 -12.33
C ASN A 65 8.03 5.37 -11.52
N SER A 66 8.67 6.41 -11.01
CA SER A 66 9.82 6.29 -10.11
C SER A 66 9.45 5.57 -8.80
N PHE A 67 8.31 5.91 -8.19
CA PHE A 67 7.83 5.23 -6.99
C PHE A 67 7.47 3.77 -7.25
N ILE A 68 6.89 3.46 -8.40
CA ILE A 68 6.62 2.08 -8.80
C ILE A 68 7.93 1.30 -8.87
N ALA A 69 8.95 1.83 -9.55
CA ALA A 69 10.23 1.17 -9.68
C ALA A 69 10.95 0.95 -8.34
N GLU A 70 10.78 1.87 -7.38
CA GLU A 70 11.45 1.79 -6.08
C GLU A 70 10.72 0.93 -5.05
N TYR A 71 9.38 0.99 -4.99
CA TYR A 71 8.58 0.40 -3.91
C TYR A 71 7.74 -0.83 -4.32
N CYS A 72 7.56 -1.05 -5.62
CA CYS A 72 6.76 -2.14 -6.15
C CYS A 72 7.66 -3.21 -6.75
N ASP A 73 8.12 -4.13 -5.90
CA ASP A 73 8.98 -5.23 -6.34
C ASP A 73 8.27 -6.20 -7.31
N LEU A 74 9.05 -7.11 -7.90
CA LEU A 74 8.55 -8.10 -8.89
C LEU A 74 7.49 -9.07 -8.32
N ARG A 75 7.33 -9.14 -7.00
CA ARG A 75 6.36 -10.03 -6.33
C ARG A 75 5.00 -9.34 -6.16
N LYS A 76 4.92 -8.04 -6.43
CA LYS A 76 3.69 -7.25 -6.30
C LYS A 76 2.93 -7.16 -7.63
N GLN A 77 1.62 -7.13 -7.55
CA GLN A 77 0.73 -6.72 -8.62
C GLN A 77 0.62 -5.20 -8.58
N ILE A 78 0.79 -4.58 -9.74
CA ILE A 78 0.71 -3.13 -9.89
C ILE A 78 -0.60 -2.80 -10.60
N ILE A 79 -1.42 -1.94 -10.00
CA ILE A 79 -2.67 -1.43 -10.56
C ILE A 79 -2.53 0.08 -10.62
N THR A 80 -2.59 0.67 -11.81
CA THR A 80 -2.46 2.12 -12.02
C THR A 80 -3.72 2.72 -12.64
N THR A 81 -3.96 3.99 -12.34
CA THR A 81 -4.95 4.81 -13.04
C THR A 81 -4.33 6.13 -13.49
N ASN A 82 -4.87 6.67 -14.57
CA ASN A 82 -4.54 8.02 -15.04
C ASN A 82 -5.58 9.04 -14.55
N PRO A 83 -5.20 10.32 -14.40
CA PRO A 83 -6.11 11.41 -14.11
C PRO A 83 -7.23 11.51 -15.14
N ARG A 84 -8.42 11.87 -14.67
CA ARG A 84 -9.63 12.11 -15.48
C ARG A 84 -10.42 13.26 -14.91
N ASP A 85 -11.41 13.74 -15.67
CA ASP A 85 -12.32 14.79 -15.19
C ASP A 85 -13.03 14.33 -13.91
N GLY A 86 -12.94 15.15 -12.86
CA GLY A 86 -13.45 14.84 -11.52
C GLY A 86 -12.53 14.01 -10.63
N ASP A 87 -11.44 13.44 -11.16
CA ASP A 87 -10.46 12.63 -10.43
C ASP A 87 -9.03 12.91 -10.95
N PRO A 88 -8.44 14.05 -10.57
CA PRO A 88 -7.20 14.57 -11.16
C PRO A 88 -5.94 13.92 -10.55
N TYR A 89 -5.97 12.62 -10.27
CA TYR A 89 -4.87 11.90 -9.62
C TYR A 89 -4.32 10.80 -10.50
N PHE A 90 -2.99 10.70 -10.55
CA PHE A 90 -2.34 9.44 -10.86
C PHE A 90 -2.41 8.58 -9.62
N THR A 91 -2.99 7.39 -9.72
CA THR A 91 -3.02 6.45 -8.59
C THR A 91 -2.28 5.18 -8.93
N VAL A 92 -1.62 4.61 -7.94
CA VAL A 92 -1.04 3.29 -8.02
C VAL A 92 -1.27 2.50 -6.73
N VAL A 93 -1.59 1.24 -6.91
CA VAL A 93 -1.66 0.23 -5.85
C VAL A 93 -0.66 -0.86 -6.18
N CYS A 94 0.22 -1.15 -5.23
CA CYS A 94 1.16 -2.26 -5.29
C CYS A 94 0.83 -3.22 -4.16
N GLU A 95 0.17 -4.31 -4.52
CA GLU A 95 -0.30 -5.36 -3.62
C GLU A 95 0.61 -6.58 -3.78
N PHE A 96 0.98 -7.26 -2.69
CA PHE A 96 1.60 -8.58 -2.84
C PHE A 96 0.67 -9.50 -3.61
N ARG A 97 1.18 -10.11 -4.69
CA ARG A 97 0.45 -11.19 -5.35
C ARG A 97 0.11 -12.20 -4.28
N ARG A 98 -1.16 -12.58 -4.15
CA ARG A 98 -1.60 -13.71 -3.33
C ARG A 98 -0.97 -14.98 -3.88
N ASN A 99 0.31 -15.18 -3.60
CA ASN A 99 0.92 -16.49 -3.67
C ASN A 99 0.39 -17.18 -2.43
N SER A 100 -0.65 -18.00 -2.61
CA SER A 100 -0.91 -19.08 -1.66
C SER A 100 0.42 -19.80 -1.50
N LEU A 101 1.11 -19.57 -0.38
CA LEU A 101 2.17 -20.47 0.04
C LEU A 101 1.51 -21.83 0.03
N ARG A 102 1.90 -22.68 -0.92
CA ARG A 102 1.41 -24.05 -1.04
C ARG A 102 1.50 -24.63 0.38
N LYS A 103 0.34 -24.98 0.94
CA LYS A 103 0.26 -25.73 2.19
C LYS A 103 0.99 -27.05 2.04
#